data_AF-A0A9Q9UMD5-F1
#
_entry.id   AF-A0A9Q9UMD5-F1
#
_cell.length_a   1.000
_cell.length_b   1.000
_cell.length_c   1.000
_cell.angle_alpha   90.00
_cell.angle_beta   90.00
_cell.angle_gamma   90.00
#
_symmetry.space_group_name_H-M   'P 1'
#
loop_
_entity.id
_entity.type
_entity.pdbx_description
1 polymer ?
#
loop_
_entity_poly.entity_id
_entity_poly.type
_entity_poly.pdbx_seq_one_letter_code
_entity_poly.pdbx_strand_id
1 'polypeptide(L)'
;MKIKERDGEVVDVYAVYFIGGDVNFLGMPKNYGGLSAFSAREVEIVESEMKYNSIYFKNNGYGIYHWALIKEKLLDDLLELDETAYKRFLEIVKAEGLVDPDFY
;
A
#
# COMPACT_ATOMS: atom_id res chain seq x y z
N MET A 1 1.45 8.90 0.89
CA MET A 1 2.89 8.68 0.61
C MET A 1 2.92 8.13 -0.79
N LYS A 2 3.85 8.60 -1.63
CA LYS A 2 3.98 8.16 -3.01
C LYS A 2 5.44 7.83 -3.31
N ILE A 3 5.63 6.75 -4.03
CA ILE A 3 6.93 6.33 -4.56
C ILE A 3 6.91 6.40 -6.09
N LYS A 4 8.09 6.51 -6.69
CA LYS A 4 8.26 6.48 -8.14
C LYS A 4 9.23 5.38 -8.53
N GLU A 5 8.78 4.54 -9.47
CA GLU A 5 9.57 3.47 -10.04
C GLU A 5 10.53 3.97 -11.12
N ARG A 6 11.44 3.09 -11.57
CA ARG A 6 12.46 3.44 -12.57
C ARG A 6 11.90 3.79 -13.94
N ASP A 7 10.75 3.20 -14.30
CA ASP A 7 10.03 3.51 -15.54
C ASP A 7 9.22 4.81 -15.46
N GLY A 8 9.15 5.42 -14.26
CA GLY A 8 8.48 6.66 -14.00
C GLY A 8 7.07 6.53 -13.46
N GLU A 9 6.53 5.32 -13.27
CA GLU A 9 5.24 5.11 -12.63
C GLU A 9 5.26 5.66 -11.19
N VAL A 10 4.19 6.36 -10.80
CA VAL A 10 4.01 6.88 -9.43
C VAL A 10 2.93 6.05 -8.74
N VAL A 11 3.29 5.46 -7.60
CA VAL A 11 2.46 4.52 -6.86
C VAL A 11 2.15 5.07 -5.47
N ASP A 12 0.87 5.03 -5.09
CA ASP A 12 0.41 5.35 -3.74
C ASP A 12 0.76 4.20 -2.78
N VAL A 13 1.38 4.54 -1.65
CA VAL A 13 1.86 3.60 -0.63
C VAL A 13 0.87 3.52 0.53
N TYR A 14 0.56 2.28 0.92
CA TYR A 14 -0.38 1.93 1.99
C TYR A 14 0.27 1.17 3.15
N ALA A 15 1.54 0.79 3.04
CA ALA A 15 2.31 0.32 4.19
C ALA A 15 3.81 0.58 4.03
N VAL A 16 4.50 0.77 5.15
CA VAL A 16 5.97 0.69 5.26
C VAL A 16 6.27 -0.45 6.21
N TYR A 17 7.07 -1.42 5.78
CA TYR A 17 7.38 -2.58 6.58
C TYR A 17 8.86 -2.95 6.50
N PHE A 18 9.30 -3.67 7.54
CA PHE A 18 10.69 -3.98 7.79
C PHE A 18 10.87 -5.49 7.91
N ILE A 19 11.76 -6.04 7.08
CA ILE A 19 12.15 -7.45 7.09
C ILE A 19 13.66 -7.52 6.90
N GLY A 20 14.37 -8.25 7.76
CA GLY A 20 15.82 -8.40 7.63
C GLY A 20 16.63 -7.10 7.75
N GLY A 21 16.04 -6.03 8.30
CA GLY A 21 16.65 -4.69 8.35
C GLY A 21 16.43 -3.85 7.10
N ASP A 22 15.81 -4.41 6.06
CA ASP A 22 15.42 -3.68 4.86
C ASP A 22 14.07 -2.99 5.02
N VAL A 23 13.96 -1.81 4.43
CA VAL A 23 12.72 -1.02 4.35
C VAL A 23 12.02 -1.34 3.03
N ASN A 24 10.75 -1.68 3.12
CA ASN A 24 9.91 -2.01 1.98
C ASN A 24 8.57 -1.27 2.08
N PHE A 25 7.90 -1.11 0.94
CA PHE A 25 6.60 -0.48 0.82
C PHE A 25 5.59 -1.46 0.24
N LEU A 26 4.34 -1.35 0.68
CA LEU A 26 3.22 -1.91 -0.07
C LEU A 26 2.53 -0.76 -0.79
N GLY A 27 2.59 -0.79 -2.11
CA GLY A 27 1.94 0.19 -2.98
C GLY A 27 0.79 -0.43 -3.77
N MET A 28 -0.09 0.41 -4.31
CA MET A 28 -1.20 -0.01 -5.17
C MET A 28 -0.97 0.54 -6.59
N PRO A 29 -0.30 -0.21 -7.50
CA PRO A 29 -0.09 0.22 -8.88
C PRO A 29 -1.41 0.19 -9.68
N LYS A 30 -1.49 1.00 -10.73
CA LYS A 30 -2.70 1.05 -11.56
C LYS A 30 -2.89 -0.28 -12.31
N ASN A 31 -4.12 -0.77 -12.39
CA ASN A 31 -4.45 -2.04 -13.06
C ASN A 31 -3.76 -3.31 -12.51
N TYR A 32 -3.19 -3.27 -11.30
CA TYR A 32 -2.53 -4.43 -10.68
C TYR A 32 -3.52 -5.36 -9.95
N GLY A 33 -4.63 -4.80 -9.42
CA GLY A 33 -5.68 -5.57 -8.74
C GLY A 33 -5.38 -5.92 -7.28
N GLY A 34 -4.39 -5.29 -6.65
CA GLY A 34 -4.00 -5.56 -5.27
C GLY A 34 -2.85 -4.68 -4.80
N LEU A 35 -2.08 -5.16 -3.82
CA LEU A 35 -0.88 -4.47 -3.34
C LEU A 35 0.39 -5.18 -3.82
N SER A 36 1.35 -4.40 -4.31
CA SER A 36 2.68 -4.89 -4.69
C SER A 36 3.74 -4.43 -3.69
N ALA A 37 4.78 -5.24 -3.54
CA ALA A 37 5.92 -4.95 -2.68
C ALA A 37 7.01 -4.21 -3.44
N PHE A 38 7.48 -3.10 -2.86
CA PHE A 38 8.55 -2.28 -3.41
C PHE A 38 9.70 -2.16 -2.41
N SER A 39 10.92 -2.42 -2.87
CA SER A 39 12.11 -2.17 -2.07
C SER A 39 12.42 -0.67 -2.03
N ALA A 40 12.65 -0.11 -0.84
CA ALA A 40 13.04 1.31 -0.72
C ALA A 40 14.39 1.62 -1.39
N ARG A 41 15.18 0.60 -1.76
CA ARG A 41 16.43 0.75 -2.50
C ARG A 41 16.23 0.94 -4.01
N GLU A 42 15.02 0.67 -4.52
CA GLU A 42 14.75 0.60 -5.96
C GLU A 42 13.80 1.70 -6.46
N VAL A 43 13.23 2.48 -5.55
CA VAL A 43 12.25 3.53 -5.84
C VAL A 43 12.68 4.87 -5.26
N GLU A 44 12.17 5.96 -5.84
CA GLU A 44 12.30 7.32 -5.31
C GLU A 44 11.08 7.68 -4.46
N ILE A 45 11.28 8.40 -3.35
CA ILE A 45 10.16 8.94 -2.55
C ILE A 45 9.75 10.29 -3.14
N VAL A 46 8.52 10.39 -3.62
CA VAL A 46 7.97 11.64 -4.20
C VAL A 46 7.13 12.41 -3.19
N GLU A 47 6.39 11.71 -2.33
CA GLU A 47 5.65 12.29 -1.21
C GLU A 47 5.86 11.42 0.02
N SER A 48 6.42 11.97 1.09
CA SER A 48 6.85 11.21 2.28
C SER A 48 5.73 10.97 3.31
N GLU A 49 4.64 11.73 3.27
CA GLU A 49 3.61 11.71 4.30
C GLU A 49 2.53 10.65 4.02
N MET A 50 2.17 9.85 5.02
CA MET A 50 0.96 9.03 5.01
C MET A 50 -0.21 9.84 5.58
N LYS A 51 -1.17 10.18 4.72
CA LYS A 51 -2.32 11.05 5.06
C LYS A 51 -3.56 10.26 5.48
N TYR A 52 -3.37 9.12 6.14
CA TYR A 52 -4.43 8.21 6.57
C TYR A 52 -4.16 7.66 7.96
N ASN A 53 -5.21 7.13 8.60
CA ASN A 53 -5.05 6.44 9.88
C ASN A 53 -4.21 5.18 9.70
N SER A 54 -3.17 5.04 10.51
CA SER A 54 -2.24 3.92 10.41
C SER A 54 -2.18 3.09 11.68
N ILE A 55 -1.80 1.82 11.52
CA ILE A 55 -1.69 0.85 12.60
C ILE A 55 -0.28 0.26 12.56
N TYR A 56 0.41 0.32 13.70
CA TYR A 56 1.59 -0.50 13.90
C TYR A 56 1.16 -1.96 14.02
N PHE A 57 1.72 -2.82 13.18
CA PHE A 57 1.44 -4.24 13.19
C PHE A 57 2.76 -5.03 13.12
N LYS A 58 2.83 -6.10 13.91
CA LYS A 58 3.99 -6.98 14.00
C LYS A 58 3.53 -8.43 13.87
N ASN A 59 4.12 -9.13 12.92
CA ASN A 59 3.97 -10.57 12.70
C ASN A 59 5.37 -11.16 12.44
N ASN A 60 5.57 -11.88 11.33
CA ASN A 60 6.90 -12.34 10.87
C ASN A 60 7.87 -11.18 10.56
N GLY A 61 7.34 -9.98 10.33
CA GLY A 61 8.05 -8.70 10.29
C GLY A 61 7.36 -7.65 11.15
N TYR A 62 7.65 -6.38 10.95
CA TYR A 62 6.91 -5.28 11.59
C TYR A 62 6.77 -4.11 10.63
N GLY A 63 5.76 -3.27 10.84
CA GLY A 63 5.53 -2.13 9.97
C GLY A 63 4.39 -1.24 10.43
N ILE A 64 4.20 -0.18 9.66
CA ILE A 64 3.08 0.75 9.76
C ILE A 64 2.21 0.54 8.52
N TYR A 65 0.95 0.19 8.74
CA TYR A 65 0.01 -0.18 7.70
C TYR A 65 -1.19 0.75 7.71
N HIS A 66 -1.80 0.97 6.55
CA HIS A 66 -3.13 1.54 6.46
C HIS A 66 -4.10 0.75 7.35
N TRP A 67 -4.93 1.44 8.13
CA TRP A 67 -5.74 0.80 9.18
C TRP A 67 -6.61 -0.36 8.66
N ALA A 68 -7.17 -0.23 7.46
CA ALA A 68 -8.08 -1.22 6.86
C ALA A 68 -7.38 -2.56 6.58
N LEU A 69 -6.09 -2.54 6.24
CA LEU A 69 -5.32 -3.76 5.99
C LEU A 69 -5.32 -4.68 7.21
N ILE A 70 -5.35 -4.10 8.41
CA ILE A 70 -5.30 -4.83 9.67
C ILE A 70 -6.71 -5.03 10.25
N LYS A 71 -7.51 -3.97 10.36
CA LYS A 71 -8.83 -4.04 11.02
C LYS A 71 -9.87 -4.78 10.20
N GLU A 72 -9.81 -4.67 8.87
CA GLU A 72 -10.70 -5.41 7.96
C GLU A 72 -10.07 -6.72 7.45
N LYS A 73 -8.85 -7.04 7.90
CA LYS A 73 -8.10 -8.26 7.52
C LYS A 73 -7.88 -8.40 6.01
N LEU A 74 -7.69 -7.27 5.32
CA LEU A 74 -7.53 -7.25 3.86
C LEU A 74 -6.09 -7.52 3.40
N LEU A 75 -5.10 -7.50 4.31
CA LEU A 75 -3.69 -7.54 3.94
C LEU A 75 -3.32 -8.77 3.09
N ASP A 76 -3.62 -9.98 3.56
CA ASP A 76 -3.23 -11.21 2.88
C ASP A 76 -3.97 -11.35 1.54
N ASP A 77 -5.29 -11.12 1.55
CA ASP A 77 -6.13 -11.19 0.35
C ASP A 77 -5.69 -10.20 -0.75
N LEU A 78 -5.25 -8.98 -0.38
CA LEU A 78 -4.73 -8.00 -1.34
C LEU A 78 -3.36 -8.37 -1.92
N LEU A 79 -2.54 -9.12 -1.17
CA LEU A 79 -1.27 -9.66 -1.67
C LEU A 79 -1.50 -10.88 -2.57
N GLU A 80 -2.62 -11.58 -2.40
CA GLU A 80 -3.07 -12.70 -3.23
C GLU A 80 -3.93 -12.27 -4.44
N LEU A 81 -4.10 -10.96 -4.65
CA LEU A 81 -4.88 -10.37 -5.74
C LEU A 81 -6.37 -10.79 -5.73
N ASP A 82 -6.95 -10.98 -4.55
CA ASP A 82 -8.38 -11.24 -4.43
C ASP A 82 -9.20 -10.00 -4.86
N GLU A 83 -10.07 -10.20 -5.85
CA GLU A 83 -10.86 -9.11 -6.44
C GLU A 83 -11.86 -8.51 -5.45
N THR A 84 -12.37 -9.30 -4.50
CA THR A 84 -13.34 -8.81 -3.50
C THR A 84 -12.64 -7.92 -2.49
N ALA A 85 -11.48 -8.34 -1.98
CA ALA A 85 -10.65 -7.54 -1.10
C ALA A 85 -10.14 -6.27 -1.79
N TYR A 86 -9.74 -6.36 -3.07
CA TYR A 86 -9.35 -5.21 -3.86
C TYR A 86 -10.46 -4.17 -3.97
N LYS A 87 -11.68 -4.59 -4.37
CA LYS A 87 -12.84 -3.70 -4.44
C LYS A 87 -13.14 -3.06 -3.09
N ARG A 88 -13.10 -3.85 -2.02
CA ARG A 88 -13.34 -3.35 -0.66
C ARG A 88 -12.31 -2.30 -0.24
N PHE A 89 -11.02 -2.56 -0.49
CA PHE A 89 -9.97 -1.61 -0.18
C PHE A 89 -10.08 -0.35 -1.03
N LEU A 90 -10.37 -0.49 -2.32
CA LEU A 90 -10.58 0.62 -3.25
C LEU A 90 -11.73 1.54 -2.81
N GLU A 91 -12.85 0.98 -2.37
CA GLU A 91 -13.96 1.74 -1.79
C GLU A 91 -13.51 2.59 -0.59
N ILE A 92 -12.71 2.01 0.31
CA ILE A 92 -12.21 2.68 1.52
C ILE A 92 -11.29 3.84 1.13
N VAL A 93 -10.28 3.59 0.30
CA VAL A 93 -9.29 4.61 -0.05
C VAL A 93 -9.89 5.72 -0.92
N LYS A 94 -10.93 5.42 -1.72
CA LYS A 94 -11.75 6.44 -2.42
C LYS A 94 -12.56 7.28 -1.45
N ALA A 95 -13.20 6.66 -0.45
CA ALA A 95 -13.96 7.38 0.57
C ALA A 95 -13.07 8.30 1.42
N GLU A 96 -11.80 7.94 1.60
CA GLU A 96 -10.79 8.77 2.28
C GLU A 96 -10.13 9.82 1.37
N GLY A 97 -10.42 9.82 0.07
CA GLY A 97 -9.83 10.75 -0.90
C GLY A 97 -8.34 10.54 -1.13
N LEU A 98 -7.84 9.31 -0.93
CA LEU A 98 -6.42 8.96 -1.12
C LEU A 98 -6.06 8.66 -2.58
N VAL A 99 -7.05 8.32 -3.39
CA VAL A 99 -6.90 8.05 -4.83
C VAL A 99 -7.93 8.85 -5.64
N ASP A 100 -7.65 8.99 -6.93
CA ASP A 100 -8.61 9.57 -7.86
C ASP A 100 -9.91 8.73 -7.90
N PRO A 101 -11.09 9.36 -8.05
CA PRO A 101 -12.36 8.64 -8.15
C PRO A 101 -12.39 7.57 -9.26
N ASP A 102 -11.66 7.82 -10.35
CA ASP A 102 -11.55 6.94 -11.52
C ASP A 102 -10.40 5.93 -11.43
N PHE A 103 -9.72 5.82 -10.28
CA PHE A 103 -8.68 4.82 -10.05
C PHE A 103 -9.27 3.40 -10.09
N TYR A 104 -8.67 2.51 -10.89
CA TYR A 104 -9.08 1.11 -11.09
C TYR A 104 -7.84 0.19 -11.19
#